data_AF-A0A6I1E490-F1
#
_entry.id   AF-A0A6I1E490-F1
#
_cell.length_a   1.000
_cell.length_b   1.000
_cell.length_c   1.000
_cell.angle_alpha   90.00
_cell.angle_beta   90.00
_cell.angle_gamma   90.00
#
_symmetry.space_group_name_H-M   'P 1'
#
loop_
_entity.id
_entity.type
_entity.pdbx_description
1 polymer ?
#
loop_
_entity_poly.entity_id
_entity_poly.type
_entity_poly.pdbx_seq_one_letter_code
_entity_poly.pdbx_strand_id
1 'polypeptide(L)'
;MNRTIQNIGKIAFIGLALLIGQSCSDDAKPPSDQELTQVEVQTILTSDELTSVADNALAELFADNGETAKTAKTNECYSAEYTETGFTATFNNCVLNGTENVNGTVVATYDTSGEATSFSVAYNDFYVGDIKINGTRNFTMSGDAEGNSISFTVTSNITIELADGSSIVETGDKTFTFSFGETLDNFTIGISGSWAIEANGNIYSIETDGVEIDAQCGNFTTGTMIVSKNGLVVTVDFGDGECDDKATVIYPNEVTEEITL
;
A
#
# COMPACT_ATOMS: atom_id res chain seq x y z
N MET A 1 18.80 -12.37 14.94
CA MET A 1 18.12 -13.16 15.98
C MET A 1 17.02 -13.94 15.28
N ASN A 2 16.94 -15.24 15.56
CA ASN A 2 16.32 -16.27 14.71
C ASN A 2 14.78 -16.25 14.70
N ARG A 3 14.22 -16.62 13.53
CA ARG A 3 12.99 -17.40 13.29
C ARG A 3 11.63 -16.75 13.62
N THR A 4 10.83 -16.51 12.58
CA THR A 4 9.50 -17.14 12.37
C THR A 4 8.90 -16.70 11.04
N ILE A 5 9.21 -17.41 9.95
CA ILE A 5 8.32 -17.52 8.79
C ILE A 5 8.31 -19.01 8.46
N GLN A 6 7.19 -19.68 8.79
CA GLN A 6 6.77 -20.99 8.28
C GLN A 6 5.55 -21.44 9.08
N ASN A 7 4.36 -21.34 8.47
CA ASN A 7 3.34 -22.39 8.44
C ASN A 7 2.04 -21.86 7.81
N ILE A 8 2.01 -21.83 6.47
CA ILE A 8 0.75 -21.93 5.73
C ILE A 8 0.52 -23.42 5.50
N GLY A 9 -0.58 -23.95 6.02
CA GLY A 9 -1.01 -25.31 5.73
C GLY A 9 -1.70 -26.01 6.89
N LYS A 10 -3.04 -26.06 6.78
CA LYS A 10 -4.02 -27.00 7.36
C LYS A 10 -5.13 -26.30 8.17
N ILE A 11 -6.10 -25.71 7.48
CA ILE A 11 -7.43 -25.50 8.06
C ILE A 11 -8.23 -26.78 7.84
N ALA A 12 -8.36 -27.57 8.90
CA ALA A 12 -9.24 -28.72 8.98
C ALA A 12 -10.61 -28.26 9.51
N PHE A 13 -11.66 -28.55 8.76
CA PHE A 13 -13.06 -28.40 9.15
C PHE A 13 -13.38 -29.35 10.32
N ILE A 14 -13.59 -28.82 11.53
CA ILE A 14 -14.32 -29.51 12.60
C ILE A 14 -15.20 -28.48 13.32
N GLY A 15 -16.50 -28.59 13.09
CA GLY A 15 -17.50 -27.89 13.89
C GLY A 15 -17.76 -28.60 15.21
N LEU A 16 -17.96 -27.82 16.28
CA LEU A 16 -19.03 -28.05 17.24
C LEU A 16 -19.26 -26.77 18.05
N ALA A 17 -20.54 -26.41 18.15
CA ALA A 17 -21.07 -25.25 18.82
C ALA A 17 -20.77 -25.20 20.32
N LEU A 18 -20.47 -23.99 20.81
CA LEU A 18 -20.73 -23.56 22.18
C LEU A 18 -21.38 -22.18 22.12
N LEU A 19 -22.70 -22.20 22.31
CA LEU A 19 -23.55 -21.04 22.55
C LEU A 19 -23.17 -20.42 23.91
N ILE A 20 -22.73 -19.16 23.89
CA ILE A 20 -22.80 -18.26 25.04
C ILE A 20 -23.46 -16.97 24.53
N GLY A 21 -24.52 -16.56 25.23
CA GLY A 21 -25.53 -15.64 24.73
C GLY A 21 -25.12 -14.17 24.70
N GLN A 22 -25.40 -13.55 23.54
CA GLN A 22 -26.09 -12.28 23.33
C GLN A 22 -26.06 -11.23 24.46
N SER A 23 -25.34 -10.16 24.19
CA SER A 23 -25.85 -8.79 24.38
C SER A 23 -25.46 -7.95 23.16
N CYS A 24 -25.92 -8.35 21.97
CA CYS A 24 -26.08 -7.39 20.88
C CYS A 24 -27.37 -6.62 21.15
N SER A 25 -27.23 -5.33 21.46
CA SER A 25 -28.27 -4.36 21.21
C SER A 25 -28.66 -4.49 19.73
N ASP A 26 -29.95 -4.69 19.43
CA ASP A 26 -30.48 -4.66 18.07
C ASP A 26 -30.44 -3.19 17.58
N ASP A 27 -29.23 -2.68 17.35
CA ASP A 27 -29.03 -1.37 16.74
C ASP A 27 -29.23 -1.50 15.22
N ALA A 28 -29.87 -0.49 14.66
CA ALA A 28 -30.46 -0.48 13.35
C ALA A 28 -29.45 -0.92 12.26
N LYS A 29 -29.74 -2.04 11.60
CA LYS A 29 -29.00 -2.45 10.40
C LYS A 29 -29.11 -1.35 9.33
N PRO A 30 -28.04 -1.08 8.55
CA PRO A 30 -28.09 -0.11 7.47
C PRO A 30 -29.17 -0.48 6.44
N PRO A 31 -29.71 0.50 5.68
CA PRO A 31 -30.86 0.29 4.80
C PRO A 31 -30.53 -0.54 3.54
N SER A 32 -29.25 -0.86 3.32
CA SER A 32 -28.77 -1.73 2.25
C SER A 32 -28.22 -3.03 2.84
N ASP A 33 -28.46 -4.16 2.17
CA ASP A 33 -27.80 -5.46 2.46
C ASP A 33 -26.27 -5.43 2.20
N GLN A 34 -25.72 -4.25 1.93
CA GLN A 34 -24.33 -4.02 1.62
C GLN A 34 -23.71 -3.23 2.78
N GLU A 35 -22.63 -3.78 3.32
CA GLU A 35 -21.84 -3.22 4.42
C GLU A 35 -20.36 -3.15 3.98
N LEU A 36 -19.56 -2.31 4.64
CA LEU A 36 -18.11 -2.31 4.50
C LEU A 36 -17.52 -3.07 5.69
N THR A 37 -16.98 -4.26 5.44
CA THR A 37 -16.48 -5.13 6.51
C THR A 37 -15.07 -4.74 6.94
N GLN A 38 -14.69 -5.11 8.17
CA GLN A 38 -13.33 -4.94 8.69
C GLN A 38 -12.24 -5.48 7.73
N VAL A 39 -12.44 -6.67 7.17
CA VAL A 39 -11.47 -7.29 6.23
C VAL A 39 -11.30 -6.48 4.96
N GLU A 40 -12.37 -5.83 4.49
CA GLU A 40 -12.30 -4.97 3.31
C GLU A 40 -11.56 -3.66 3.60
N VAL A 41 -11.75 -3.09 4.80
CA VAL A 41 -10.96 -1.93 5.24
C VAL A 41 -9.48 -2.31 5.32
N GLN A 42 -9.13 -3.44 5.93
CA GLN A 42 -7.74 -3.92 5.98
C GLN A 42 -7.16 -4.08 4.57
N THR A 43 -7.91 -4.70 3.65
CA THR A 43 -7.48 -4.86 2.26
C THR A 43 -7.20 -3.51 1.58
N ILE A 44 -8.00 -2.48 1.85
CA ILE A 44 -7.79 -1.13 1.33
C ILE A 44 -6.50 -0.50 1.88
N LEU A 45 -6.19 -0.73 3.16
CA LEU A 45 -5.05 -0.14 3.83
C LEU A 45 -3.73 -0.86 3.52
N THR A 46 -3.76 -2.18 3.29
CA THR A 46 -2.55 -2.99 3.10
C THR A 46 -2.20 -3.27 1.64
N SER A 47 -2.92 -2.69 0.66
CA SER A 47 -2.63 -2.95 -0.77
C SER A 47 -1.18 -2.58 -1.14
N ASP A 48 -0.66 -1.50 -0.56
CA ASP A 48 0.70 -1.04 -0.82
C ASP A 48 1.76 -1.98 -0.23
N GLU A 49 1.47 -2.70 0.86
CA GLU A 49 2.41 -3.65 1.46
C GLU A 49 2.82 -4.74 0.47
N LEU A 50 1.88 -5.16 -0.38
CA LEU A 50 2.12 -6.17 -1.43
C LEU A 50 3.09 -5.66 -2.50
N THR A 51 3.12 -4.35 -2.74
CA THR A 51 4.01 -3.70 -3.71
C THR A 51 5.32 -3.21 -3.10
N SER A 52 5.41 -3.16 -1.77
CA SER A 52 6.57 -2.61 -1.05
C SER A 52 7.89 -3.29 -1.40
N VAL A 53 7.89 -4.59 -1.70
CA VAL A 53 9.10 -5.31 -2.14
C VAL A 53 9.58 -4.81 -3.51
N ALA A 54 8.65 -4.55 -4.43
CA ALA A 54 8.98 -3.98 -5.73
C ALA A 54 9.54 -2.56 -5.58
N ASP A 55 8.94 -1.75 -4.70
CA ASP A 55 9.39 -0.39 -4.41
C ASP A 55 10.78 -0.38 -3.73
N ASN A 56 11.06 -1.33 -2.83
CA ASN A 56 12.39 -1.50 -2.23
C ASN A 56 13.44 -1.93 -3.26
N ALA A 57 13.10 -2.86 -4.16
CA ALA A 57 13.97 -3.27 -5.25
C ALA A 57 14.32 -2.09 -6.17
N LEU A 58 13.35 -1.22 -6.44
CA LEU A 58 13.58 0.03 -7.16
C LEU A 58 14.53 0.96 -6.39
N ALA A 59 14.28 1.20 -5.11
CA ALA A 59 15.10 2.10 -4.30
C ALA A 59 16.59 1.71 -4.34
N GLU A 60 16.89 0.41 -4.26
CA GLU A 60 18.25 -0.12 -4.40
C GLU A 60 18.84 0.17 -5.79
N LEU A 61 18.10 -0.11 -6.88
CA LEU A 61 18.55 0.16 -8.25
C LEU A 61 18.80 1.65 -8.53
N PHE A 62 18.02 2.53 -7.89
CA PHE A 62 18.17 3.98 -7.95
C PHE A 62 19.40 4.45 -7.16
N ALA A 63 19.61 3.96 -5.94
CA ALA A 63 20.78 4.31 -5.12
C ALA A 63 22.09 3.89 -5.78
N ASP A 64 22.10 2.73 -6.44
CA ASP A 64 23.26 2.20 -7.16
C ASP A 64 23.63 2.99 -8.42
N ASN A 65 22.77 3.90 -8.91
CA ASN A 65 23.08 4.79 -10.04
C ASN A 65 24.06 5.93 -9.65
N GLY A 66 24.46 6.02 -8.37
CA GLY A 66 25.42 7.01 -7.88
C GLY A 66 26.86 6.86 -8.42
N GLU A 67 27.20 5.72 -9.04
CA GLU A 67 28.50 5.52 -9.70
C GLU A 67 28.40 5.70 -11.22
N THR A 68 28.80 6.88 -11.67
CA THR A 68 29.02 7.36 -13.05
C THR A 68 28.97 6.35 -14.22
N ALA A 69 28.21 6.78 -15.25
CA ALA A 69 28.22 6.38 -16.66
C ALA A 69 27.39 5.16 -17.07
N LYS A 70 26.75 5.29 -18.24
CA LYS A 70 25.97 4.30 -19.03
C LYS A 70 26.63 2.92 -19.07
N THR A 71 26.45 2.13 -18.02
CA THR A 71 27.15 0.86 -17.85
C THR A 71 26.12 -0.21 -17.53
N ALA A 72 26.22 -1.35 -18.21
CA ALA A 72 25.49 -2.53 -17.80
C ALA A 72 26.07 -3.01 -16.46
N LYS A 73 25.25 -3.01 -15.41
CA LYS A 73 25.61 -3.62 -14.12
C LYS A 73 24.97 -4.99 -14.07
N THR A 74 25.79 -6.01 -13.85
CA THR A 74 25.30 -7.37 -13.63
C THR A 74 25.90 -7.86 -12.33
N ASN A 75 25.06 -8.25 -11.39
CA ASN A 75 25.45 -8.98 -10.20
C ASN A 75 24.78 -10.37 -10.23
N GLU A 76 24.89 -11.13 -9.13
CA GLU A 76 24.27 -12.46 -9.06
C GLU A 76 22.73 -12.42 -9.04
N CYS A 77 22.14 -11.25 -8.85
CA CYS A 77 20.72 -11.05 -8.58
C CYS A 77 19.96 -10.49 -9.80
N TYR A 78 20.54 -9.52 -10.50
CA TYR A 78 19.93 -8.86 -11.64
C TYR A 78 20.96 -8.44 -12.68
N SER A 79 20.47 -8.21 -13.89
CA SER A 79 21.17 -7.50 -14.95
C SER A 79 20.42 -6.21 -15.25
N ALA A 80 21.10 -5.08 -15.18
CA ALA A 80 20.52 -3.76 -15.41
C ALA A 80 21.30 -2.99 -16.48
N GLU A 81 20.56 -2.38 -17.40
CA GLU A 81 21.08 -1.47 -18.43
C GLU A 81 20.62 -0.05 -18.10
N TYR A 82 21.59 0.83 -17.86
CA TYR A 82 21.33 2.23 -17.52
C TYR A 82 21.55 3.16 -18.72
N THR A 83 20.66 4.14 -18.85
CA THR A 83 20.68 5.20 -19.86
C THR A 83 20.59 6.57 -19.17
N GLU A 84 20.70 7.65 -19.95
CA GLU A 84 20.48 9.01 -19.41
C GLU A 84 19.02 9.26 -18.98
N THR A 85 18.08 8.52 -19.56
CA THR A 85 16.64 8.72 -19.38
C THR A 85 15.99 7.65 -18.51
N GLY A 86 16.76 6.78 -17.86
CA GLY A 86 16.22 5.67 -17.06
C GLY A 86 17.03 4.39 -17.15
N PHE A 87 16.45 3.27 -16.73
CA PHE A 87 17.07 1.95 -16.77
C PHE A 87 16.08 0.83 -17.07
N THR A 88 16.60 -0.30 -17.53
CA THR A 88 15.87 -1.58 -17.58
C THR A 88 16.62 -2.60 -16.74
N ALA A 89 15.95 -3.18 -15.75
CA ALA A 89 16.51 -4.23 -14.90
C ALA A 89 15.72 -5.53 -15.08
N THR A 90 16.44 -6.64 -15.24
CA THR A 90 15.88 -7.99 -15.29
C THR A 90 16.42 -8.81 -14.12
N PHE A 91 15.50 -9.28 -13.28
CA PHE A 91 15.77 -10.08 -12.09
C PHE A 91 15.62 -11.56 -12.43
N ASN A 92 16.58 -12.36 -12.01
CA ASN A 92 16.58 -13.80 -12.23
C ASN A 92 16.74 -14.53 -10.90
N ASN A 93 15.60 -14.78 -10.24
CA ASN A 93 15.48 -15.54 -9.00
C ASN A 93 16.38 -15.03 -7.88
N CYS A 94 16.12 -13.79 -7.46
CA CYS A 94 16.93 -13.11 -6.47
C CYS A 94 16.22 -12.88 -5.13
N VAL A 95 16.91 -13.10 -4.03
CA VAL A 95 16.45 -12.67 -2.70
C VAL A 95 16.95 -11.25 -2.45
N LEU A 96 16.07 -10.26 -2.61
CA LEU A 96 16.38 -8.85 -2.33
C LEU A 96 16.03 -8.53 -0.88
N ASN A 97 16.97 -8.01 -0.09
CA ASN A 97 16.68 -7.51 1.27
C ASN A 97 15.90 -8.50 2.19
N GLY A 98 16.12 -9.81 2.01
CA GLY A 98 15.46 -10.85 2.81
C GLY A 98 14.03 -11.20 2.38
N THR A 99 13.59 -10.75 1.21
CA THR A 99 12.29 -11.07 0.62
C THR A 99 12.26 -12.47 0.00
N GLU A 100 11.12 -12.86 -0.54
CA GLU A 100 11.04 -14.03 -1.41
C GLU A 100 11.74 -13.78 -2.75
N ASN A 101 11.90 -14.83 -3.55
CA ASN A 101 12.61 -14.72 -4.82
C ASN A 101 11.90 -13.74 -5.77
N VAL A 102 12.66 -12.78 -6.27
CA VAL A 102 12.22 -11.75 -7.22
C VAL A 102 12.62 -12.16 -8.64
N ASN A 103 11.69 -12.02 -9.58
CA ASN A 103 11.89 -12.33 -11.00
C ASN A 103 11.22 -11.29 -11.89
N GLY A 104 11.63 -11.24 -13.15
CA GLY A 104 10.94 -10.43 -14.18
C GLY A 104 11.65 -9.12 -14.50
N THR A 105 10.94 -8.24 -15.19
CA THR A 105 11.54 -7.03 -15.77
C THR A 105 10.87 -5.77 -15.24
N VAL A 106 11.71 -4.81 -14.91
CA VAL A 106 11.33 -3.47 -14.47
C VAL A 106 11.97 -2.46 -15.42
N VAL A 107 11.18 -1.54 -15.94
CA VAL A 107 11.66 -0.44 -16.79
C VAL A 107 11.34 0.87 -16.10
N ALA A 108 12.36 1.60 -15.68
CA ALA A 108 12.22 2.93 -15.09
C ALA A 108 12.60 4.01 -16.11
N THR A 109 11.82 5.09 -16.17
CA THR A 109 12.07 6.27 -17.01
C THR A 109 12.10 7.50 -16.12
N TYR A 110 13.16 8.30 -16.24
CA TYR A 110 13.32 9.55 -15.49
C TYR A 110 12.63 10.70 -16.23
N ASP A 111 11.89 11.52 -15.49
CA ASP A 111 11.41 12.78 -16.01
C ASP A 111 12.44 13.88 -15.71
N THR A 112 13.01 14.45 -16.76
CA THR A 112 14.02 15.52 -16.65
C THR A 112 13.45 16.90 -17.00
N SER A 113 12.13 17.04 -17.10
CA SER A 113 11.47 18.22 -17.69
C SER A 113 10.88 19.22 -16.68
N GLY A 114 10.91 18.94 -15.36
CA GLY A 114 10.28 19.76 -14.32
C GLY A 114 11.18 20.12 -13.12
N GLU A 115 10.62 20.90 -12.19
CA GLU A 115 11.23 21.23 -10.88
C GLU A 115 11.10 20.08 -9.86
N ALA A 116 10.08 19.23 -9.99
CA ALA A 116 9.90 18.04 -9.15
C ALA A 116 10.73 16.87 -9.71
N THR A 117 11.28 16.06 -8.81
CA THR A 117 11.96 14.81 -9.21
C THR A 117 10.89 13.74 -9.38
N SER A 118 10.60 13.35 -10.62
CA SER A 118 9.66 12.27 -10.92
C SER A 118 10.27 11.19 -11.82
N PHE A 119 9.74 9.98 -11.68
CA PHE A 119 10.09 8.85 -12.52
C PHE A 119 8.91 7.90 -12.66
N SER A 120 8.79 7.28 -13.82
CA SER A 120 7.79 6.25 -14.09
C SER A 120 8.43 4.87 -14.12
N VAL A 121 7.74 3.87 -13.60
CA VAL A 121 8.16 2.47 -13.60
C VAL A 121 7.09 1.62 -14.24
N ALA A 122 7.49 0.78 -15.18
CA ALA A 122 6.67 -0.29 -15.74
C ALA A 122 7.15 -1.65 -15.21
N TYR A 123 6.21 -2.41 -14.65
CA TYR A 123 6.38 -3.79 -14.22
C TYR A 123 5.83 -4.71 -15.31
N ASN A 124 6.68 -5.61 -15.82
CA ASN A 124 6.28 -6.61 -16.80
C ASN A 124 6.66 -8.01 -16.31
N ASP A 125 5.63 -8.80 -16.01
CA ASP A 125 5.78 -10.14 -15.42
C ASP A 125 6.75 -10.10 -14.22
N PHE A 126 6.64 -9.09 -13.36
CA PHE A 126 7.49 -8.94 -12.19
C PHE A 126 6.91 -9.78 -11.05
N TYR A 127 7.71 -10.67 -10.47
CA TYR A 127 7.28 -11.56 -9.39
C TYR A 127 8.04 -11.28 -8.12
N VAL A 128 7.33 -11.39 -7.00
CA VAL A 128 7.89 -11.48 -5.65
C VAL A 128 7.32 -12.75 -5.04
N GLY A 129 8.14 -13.80 -4.96
CA GLY A 129 7.65 -15.15 -4.65
C GLY A 129 6.63 -15.61 -5.68
N ASP A 130 5.42 -15.91 -5.22
CA ASP A 130 4.28 -16.32 -6.04
C ASP A 130 3.36 -15.15 -6.45
N ILE A 131 3.63 -13.93 -5.97
CA ILE A 131 2.85 -12.73 -6.30
C ILE A 131 3.37 -12.11 -7.58
N LYS A 132 2.49 -11.85 -8.55
CA LYS A 132 2.83 -11.21 -9.82
C LYS A 132 2.31 -9.77 -9.88
N ILE A 133 3.16 -8.84 -10.31
CA ILE A 133 2.85 -7.42 -10.46
C ILE A 133 3.03 -7.05 -11.93
N ASN A 134 2.01 -6.39 -12.50
CA ASN A 134 2.05 -5.80 -13.84
C ASN A 134 1.48 -4.40 -13.83
N GLY A 135 1.88 -3.59 -14.80
CA GLY A 135 1.33 -2.25 -15.01
C GLY A 135 2.38 -1.17 -14.75
N THR A 136 1.92 0.02 -14.40
CA THR A 136 2.78 1.20 -14.28
C THR A 136 2.53 1.95 -12.99
N ARG A 137 3.60 2.46 -12.39
CA ARG A 137 3.51 3.46 -11.31
C ARG A 137 4.33 4.69 -11.69
N ASN A 138 3.82 5.87 -11.40
CA ASN A 138 4.57 7.11 -11.52
C ASN A 138 4.81 7.68 -10.13
N PHE A 139 6.05 8.04 -9.85
CA PHE A 139 6.49 8.52 -8.56
C PHE A 139 6.93 9.97 -8.70
N THR A 140 6.39 10.83 -7.84
CA THR A 140 6.75 12.26 -7.78
C THR A 140 7.13 12.60 -6.36
N MET A 141 8.33 13.16 -6.17
CA MET A 141 8.82 13.62 -4.88
C MET A 141 8.85 15.14 -4.82
N SER A 142 8.37 15.70 -3.71
CA SER A 142 8.43 17.12 -3.40
C SER A 142 8.80 17.34 -1.94
N GLY A 143 9.60 18.35 -1.65
CA GLY A 143 9.84 18.82 -0.28
C GLY A 143 9.16 20.17 -0.06
N ASP A 144 8.84 20.48 1.19
CA ASP A 144 8.45 21.84 1.55
C ASP A 144 9.66 22.78 1.57
N ALA A 145 9.40 24.09 1.56
CA ALA A 145 10.45 25.11 1.56
C ALA A 145 11.21 25.19 2.89
N GLU A 146 10.61 24.71 3.98
CA GLU A 146 11.14 24.80 5.34
C GLU A 146 12.01 23.58 5.70
N GLY A 147 11.92 22.49 4.92
CA GLY A 147 12.61 21.23 5.14
C GLY A 147 11.97 20.35 6.22
N ASN A 148 10.74 20.64 6.64
CA ASN A 148 10.03 19.95 7.71
C ASN A 148 9.09 18.85 7.20
N SER A 149 8.86 18.79 5.89
CA SER A 149 8.08 17.73 5.29
C SER A 149 8.57 17.32 3.91
N ILE A 150 8.44 16.02 3.62
CA ILE A 150 8.69 15.43 2.30
C ILE A 150 7.43 14.69 1.89
N SER A 151 6.93 14.96 0.69
CA SER A 151 5.79 14.25 0.10
C SER A 151 6.24 13.38 -1.07
N PHE A 152 5.62 12.21 -1.16
CA PHE A 152 5.81 11.22 -2.20
C PHE A 152 4.45 10.83 -2.78
N THR A 153 4.15 11.30 -3.97
CA THR A 153 2.93 10.96 -4.70
C THR A 153 3.19 9.81 -5.65
N VAL A 154 2.38 8.76 -5.52
CA VAL A 154 2.38 7.58 -6.36
C VAL A 154 1.08 7.52 -7.15
N THR A 155 1.20 7.64 -8.47
CA THR A 155 0.10 7.35 -9.40
C THR A 155 0.20 5.89 -9.84
N SER A 156 -0.69 5.05 -9.34
CA SER A 156 -0.75 3.63 -9.67
C SER A 156 -1.69 3.36 -10.85
N ASN A 157 -1.31 2.40 -11.70
CA ASN A 157 -2.20 1.65 -12.58
C ASN A 157 -1.60 0.25 -12.71
N ILE A 158 -1.87 -0.59 -11.72
CA ILE A 158 -1.24 -1.90 -11.57
C ILE A 158 -2.26 -2.99 -11.34
N THR A 159 -1.85 -4.22 -11.66
CA THR A 159 -2.55 -5.45 -11.32
C THR A 159 -1.59 -6.35 -10.54
N ILE A 160 -2.06 -6.84 -9.41
CA ILE A 160 -1.36 -7.74 -8.49
C ILE A 160 -2.11 -9.06 -8.51
N GLU A 161 -1.50 -10.13 -9.01
CA GLU A 161 -2.03 -11.50 -8.95
C GLU A 161 -1.42 -12.19 -7.72
N LEU A 162 -2.26 -12.67 -6.81
CA LEU A 162 -1.86 -13.34 -5.58
C LEU A 162 -1.59 -14.83 -5.83
N ALA A 163 -0.94 -15.48 -4.86
CA ALA A 163 -0.58 -16.90 -4.95
C ALA A 163 -1.77 -17.86 -5.12
N ASP A 164 -2.98 -17.44 -4.72
CA ASP A 164 -4.22 -18.21 -4.89
C ASP A 164 -4.89 -17.99 -6.26
N GLY A 165 -4.30 -17.15 -7.12
CA GLY A 165 -4.80 -16.78 -8.44
C GLY A 165 -5.86 -15.66 -8.42
N SER A 166 -6.20 -15.12 -7.25
CA SER A 166 -7.02 -13.91 -7.17
C SER A 166 -6.20 -12.67 -7.59
N SER A 167 -6.88 -11.60 -7.97
CA SER A 167 -6.24 -10.37 -8.44
C SER A 167 -6.75 -9.15 -7.71
N ILE A 168 -5.83 -8.21 -7.44
CA ILE A 168 -6.10 -6.86 -6.96
C ILE A 168 -5.68 -5.90 -8.07
N VAL A 169 -6.55 -4.97 -8.46
CA VAL A 169 -6.21 -3.87 -9.37
C VAL A 169 -6.19 -2.58 -8.55
N GLU A 170 -5.13 -1.79 -8.67
CA GLU A 170 -5.01 -0.50 -8.01
C GLU A 170 -4.79 0.60 -9.06
N THR A 171 -5.63 1.64 -9.02
CA THR A 171 -5.55 2.78 -9.94
C THR A 171 -5.76 4.11 -9.21
N GLY A 172 -4.97 5.13 -9.50
CA GLY A 172 -5.16 6.49 -8.98
C GLY A 172 -3.96 7.00 -8.20
N ASP A 173 -4.16 8.08 -7.46
CA ASP A 173 -3.11 8.86 -6.82
C ASP A 173 -3.14 8.70 -5.30
N LYS A 174 -2.00 8.33 -4.72
CA LYS A 174 -1.78 8.27 -3.27
C LYS A 174 -0.55 9.07 -2.91
N THR A 175 -0.71 10.04 -2.02
CA THR A 175 0.36 10.90 -1.53
C THR A 175 0.68 10.55 -0.09
N PHE A 176 1.92 10.12 0.13
CA PHE A 176 2.49 9.95 1.46
C PHE A 176 3.23 11.22 1.85
N THR A 177 2.92 11.81 2.99
CA THR A 177 3.60 12.99 3.51
C THR A 177 4.31 12.63 4.81
N PHE A 178 5.62 12.71 4.80
CA PHE A 178 6.48 12.48 5.94
C PHE A 178 6.73 13.83 6.62
N SER A 179 6.19 14.01 7.82
CA SER A 179 6.32 15.24 8.59
C SER A 179 7.27 15.03 9.75
N PHE A 180 8.30 15.88 9.81
CA PHE A 180 9.31 15.86 10.86
C PHE A 180 8.98 16.98 11.86
N GLY A 181 8.54 16.61 13.06
CA GLY A 181 8.34 17.57 14.13
C GLY A 181 9.66 18.12 14.69
N GLU A 182 9.55 19.00 15.68
CA GLU A 182 10.73 19.66 16.29
C GLU A 182 11.72 18.69 16.96
N THR A 183 11.23 17.51 17.36
CA THR A 183 12.02 16.39 17.88
C THR A 183 11.86 15.18 16.95
N LEU A 184 12.87 14.30 16.92
CA LEU A 184 12.78 13.02 16.20
C LEU A 184 11.65 12.11 16.71
N ASP A 185 11.09 12.44 17.87
CA ASP A 185 9.97 11.72 18.47
C ASP A 185 8.63 12.07 17.78
N ASN A 186 8.52 13.23 17.14
CA ASN A 186 7.28 13.71 16.53
C ASN A 186 7.29 13.47 15.01
N PHE A 187 7.36 12.20 14.61
CA PHE A 187 7.35 11.81 13.20
C PHE A 187 5.99 11.24 12.82
N THR A 188 5.30 11.87 11.87
CA THR A 188 3.99 11.41 11.38
C THR A 188 4.05 11.11 9.89
N ILE A 189 3.24 10.14 9.46
CA ILE A 189 3.06 9.78 8.07
C ILE A 189 1.61 10.09 7.70
N GLY A 190 1.41 11.12 6.88
CA GLY A 190 0.11 11.46 6.30
C GLY A 190 -0.14 10.68 5.02
N ILE A 191 -1.37 10.22 4.80
CA ILE A 191 -1.84 9.65 3.53
C ILE A 191 -3.00 10.49 3.02
N SER A 192 -2.92 10.93 1.77
CA SER A 192 -3.98 11.65 1.08
C SER A 192 -4.07 11.26 -0.39
N GLY A 193 -5.16 11.63 -1.07
CA GLY A 193 -5.34 11.40 -2.49
C GLY A 193 -6.65 10.69 -2.82
N SER A 194 -6.73 10.20 -4.06
CA SER A 194 -7.88 9.47 -4.55
C SER A 194 -7.44 8.30 -5.42
N TRP A 195 -7.84 7.10 -5.02
CA TRP A 195 -7.50 5.87 -5.72
C TRP A 195 -8.66 4.88 -5.67
N ALA A 196 -8.57 3.84 -6.49
CA ALA A 196 -9.53 2.76 -6.53
C ALA A 196 -8.82 1.42 -6.43
N ILE A 197 -9.47 0.49 -5.73
CA ILE A 197 -9.04 -0.89 -5.57
C ILE A 197 -10.16 -1.78 -6.11
N GLU A 198 -9.84 -2.67 -7.03
CA GLU A 198 -10.73 -3.78 -7.42
C GLU A 198 -10.19 -5.06 -6.80
N ALA A 199 -10.98 -5.69 -5.91
CA ALA A 199 -10.62 -6.94 -5.27
C ALA A 199 -11.87 -7.75 -4.93
N ASN A 200 -11.80 -9.07 -5.09
CA ASN A 200 -12.90 -10.00 -4.77
C ASN A 200 -14.24 -9.65 -5.45
N GLY A 201 -14.21 -9.06 -6.65
CA GLY A 201 -15.38 -8.64 -7.41
C GLY A 201 -16.06 -7.35 -6.93
N ASN A 202 -15.46 -6.66 -5.97
CA ASN A 202 -15.88 -5.33 -5.51
C ASN A 202 -14.94 -4.26 -6.05
N ILE A 203 -15.49 -3.08 -6.31
CA ILE A 203 -14.72 -1.87 -6.57
C ILE A 203 -14.88 -0.93 -5.38
N TYR A 204 -13.75 -0.55 -4.80
CA TYR A 204 -13.64 0.45 -3.74
C TYR A 204 -13.04 1.70 -4.36
N SER A 205 -13.74 2.83 -4.30
CA SER A 205 -13.16 4.15 -4.60
C SER A 205 -12.91 4.88 -3.29
N ILE A 206 -11.69 5.36 -3.12
CA ILE A 206 -11.19 5.95 -1.89
C ILE A 206 -10.82 7.40 -2.16
N GLU A 207 -11.16 8.27 -1.22
CA GLU A 207 -10.76 9.67 -1.19
C GLU A 207 -10.44 10.09 0.24
N THR A 208 -9.31 10.74 0.45
CA THR A 208 -8.96 11.34 1.74
C THR A 208 -8.09 12.58 1.55
N ASP A 209 -8.38 13.62 2.33
CA ASP A 209 -7.55 14.83 2.40
C ASP A 209 -6.38 14.69 3.38
N GLY A 210 -6.34 13.60 4.14
CA GLY A 210 -5.34 13.35 5.18
C GLY A 210 -5.84 12.38 6.23
N VAL A 211 -5.17 11.24 6.31
CA VAL A 211 -5.15 10.37 7.50
C VAL A 211 -3.73 10.31 8.02
N GLU A 212 -3.54 10.31 9.33
CA GLU A 212 -2.21 10.29 9.94
C GLU A 212 -1.94 8.94 10.60
N ILE A 213 -0.72 8.47 10.41
CA ILE A 213 -0.13 7.34 11.11
C ILE A 213 0.92 7.92 12.06
N ASP A 214 0.82 7.60 13.35
CA ASP A 214 1.88 7.85 14.31
C ASP A 214 2.95 6.77 14.15
N ALA A 215 4.12 7.15 13.66
CA ALA A 215 5.20 6.21 13.38
C ALA A 215 5.82 5.58 14.65
N GLN A 216 5.61 6.17 15.84
CA GLN A 216 6.09 5.58 17.08
C GLN A 216 5.33 4.32 17.46
N CYS A 217 4.04 4.28 17.15
CA CYS A 217 3.19 3.18 17.55
C CYS A 217 2.65 2.36 16.36
N GLY A 218 2.73 2.90 15.14
CA GLY A 218 2.45 2.19 13.89
C GLY A 218 0.97 2.12 13.52
N ASN A 219 0.10 2.82 14.25
CA ASN A 219 -1.34 2.83 14.00
C ASN A 219 -1.77 4.13 13.34
N PHE A 220 -2.89 4.06 12.61
CA PHE A 220 -3.63 5.24 12.20
C PHE A 220 -4.20 5.91 13.46
N THR A 221 -4.03 7.23 13.57
CA THR A 221 -4.40 7.97 14.80
C THR A 221 -5.43 9.06 14.56
N THR A 222 -5.46 9.66 13.36
CA THR A 222 -6.38 10.77 13.04
C THR A 222 -6.77 10.78 11.57
N GLY A 223 -7.86 11.50 11.29
CA GLY A 223 -8.30 11.80 9.95
C GLY A 223 -9.43 10.88 9.48
N THR A 224 -9.91 11.15 8.27
CA THR A 224 -11.05 10.42 7.70
C THR A 224 -10.79 10.02 6.27
N MET A 225 -11.41 8.92 5.87
CA MET A 225 -11.36 8.38 4.53
C MET A 225 -12.77 8.10 4.04
N ILE A 226 -13.13 8.62 2.87
CA ILE A 226 -14.38 8.31 2.21
C ILE A 226 -14.16 7.07 1.35
N VAL A 227 -14.97 6.03 1.57
CA VAL A 227 -14.92 4.78 0.82
C VAL A 227 -16.26 4.53 0.14
N SER A 228 -16.24 4.43 -1.19
CA SER A 228 -17.38 4.03 -2.01
C SER A 228 -17.20 2.58 -2.47
N LYS A 229 -18.02 1.67 -1.96
CA LYS A 229 -18.06 0.26 -2.35
C LYS A 229 -19.30 0.00 -3.19
N ASN A 230 -19.15 -0.27 -4.48
CA ASN A 230 -20.26 -0.52 -5.43
C ASN A 230 -21.48 0.43 -5.28
N GLY A 231 -21.25 1.70 -4.91
CA GLY A 231 -22.30 2.71 -4.70
C GLY A 231 -22.74 2.96 -3.26
N LEU A 232 -22.35 2.11 -2.30
CA LEU A 232 -22.43 2.43 -0.87
C LEU A 232 -21.26 3.34 -0.50
N VAL A 233 -21.53 4.55 -0.02
CA VAL A 233 -20.50 5.49 0.45
C VAL A 233 -20.50 5.49 1.97
N VAL A 234 -19.35 5.24 2.58
CA VAL A 234 -19.14 5.32 4.02
C VAL A 234 -17.94 6.20 4.33
N THR A 235 -17.89 6.71 5.56
CA THR A 235 -16.70 7.37 6.09
C THR A 235 -16.02 6.44 7.09
N VAL A 236 -14.72 6.23 6.95
CA VAL A 236 -13.88 5.57 7.96
C VAL A 236 -13.14 6.66 8.72
N ASP A 237 -13.41 6.77 10.01
CA ASP A 237 -12.81 7.73 10.94
C ASP A 237 -11.74 7.02 11.79
N PHE A 238 -10.50 7.51 11.74
CA PHE A 238 -9.34 6.92 12.41
C PHE A 238 -9.10 7.47 13.82
N GLY A 239 -10.03 8.26 14.35
CA GLY A 239 -10.00 8.68 15.74
C GLY A 239 -9.44 10.09 15.96
N ASP A 240 -9.06 10.35 17.21
CA ASP A 240 -8.77 11.69 17.74
C ASP A 240 -7.30 11.89 18.16
N GLY A 241 -6.43 10.93 17.83
CA GLY A 241 -4.99 10.97 18.12
C GLY A 241 -4.54 9.94 19.15
N GLU A 242 -5.47 9.21 19.77
CA GLU A 242 -5.10 8.08 20.63
C GLU A 242 -4.44 6.98 19.80
N CYS A 243 -3.35 6.42 20.32
CA CYS A 243 -2.74 5.27 19.67
C CYS A 243 -3.43 3.97 20.08
N ASP A 244 -4.56 3.69 19.43
CA ASP A 244 -5.20 2.39 19.40
C ASP A 244 -5.29 1.84 17.97
N ASP A 245 -5.64 0.57 17.83
CA ASP A 245 -5.76 -0.12 16.54
C ASP A 245 -7.21 -0.08 16.03
N LYS A 246 -7.91 1.04 16.22
CA LYS A 246 -9.35 1.13 15.96
C LYS A 246 -9.71 2.20 14.93
N ALA A 247 -10.83 1.97 14.27
CA ALA A 247 -11.50 2.96 13.45
C ALA A 247 -13.02 2.86 13.62
N THR A 248 -13.73 3.93 13.28
CA THR A 248 -15.19 3.97 13.26
C THR A 248 -15.68 4.10 11.82
N VAL A 249 -16.45 3.12 11.35
CA VAL A 249 -17.18 3.19 10.08
C VAL A 249 -18.50 3.91 10.32
N ILE A 250 -18.75 4.97 9.56
CA ILE A 250 -19.93 5.82 9.62
C ILE A 250 -20.73 5.63 8.33
N TYR A 251 -21.92 5.05 8.44
CA TYR A 251 -22.81 4.79 7.31
C TYR A 251 -23.67 6.02 6.95
N PRO A 252 -24.27 6.10 5.74
CA PRO A 252 -25.10 7.24 5.32
C PRO A 252 -26.30 7.54 6.21
N ASN A 253 -26.76 6.55 6.97
CA ASN A 253 -27.86 6.67 7.93
C ASN A 253 -27.39 7.03 9.35
N GLU A 254 -26.13 7.44 9.50
CA GLU A 254 -25.47 7.82 10.76
C GLU A 254 -25.28 6.66 11.76
N VAL A 255 -25.56 5.42 11.35
CA VAL A 255 -25.17 4.24 12.12
C VAL A 255 -23.64 4.15 12.09
N THR A 256 -23.05 3.80 13.23
CA THR A 256 -21.61 3.64 13.37
C THR A 256 -21.24 2.23 13.81
N GLU A 257 -20.09 1.77 13.36
CA GLU A 257 -19.51 0.47 13.70
C GLU A 257 -18.03 0.65 14.02
N GLU A 258 -17.60 0.21 15.21
CA GLU A 258 -16.17 0.17 15.58
C GLU A 258 -15.54 -1.08 14.98
N ILE A 259 -14.40 -0.91 14.30
CA ILE A 259 -13.59 -1.98 13.72
C ILE A 259 -12.16 -1.92 14.26
N THR A 260 -11.48 -3.05 14.24
CA THR A 260 -10.03 -3.14 14.51
C THR A 260 -9.25 -3.18 13.20
N LEU A 261 -8.12 -2.48 13.11
CA LEU A 261 -7.27 -2.40 11.92
C LEU A 261 -6.24 -3.52 11.87
#